data_AF-A0A0R3LK19-F1
#
_entry.id   AF-A0A0R3LK19-F1
#
_cell.length_a   1.000
_cell.length_b   1.000
_cell.length_c   1.000
_cell.angle_alpha   90.00
_cell.angle_beta   90.00
_cell.angle_gamma   90.00
#
_symmetry.space_group_name_H-M   'P 1'
#
loop_
_entity.id
_entity.type
_entity.pdbx_description
1 polymer ?
#
loop_
_entity_poly.entity_id
_entity_poly.type
_entity_poly.pdbx_seq_one_letter_code
_entity_poly.pdbx_strand_id
1 'polypeptide(L)'
;MHGHHPVPNWCPQPPTPVTIQFRSFDGSGNNLSSPGLNAAGTAVDRIGPAHFADGVSDPLDGPNPRTISNVVVGEGDANVPNEQGVSAFMYAWGQFIDHDLTLTRSDGVNDISILVPDGDPVFGDGAIMPMTRAIIDPSSGTGPNNPAIPLNFSSGWLDASMV
;
A
#
# COMPACT_ATOMS: atom_id res chain seq x y z
N MET A 1 54.25 34.91 -18.30
CA MET A 1 52.84 35.34 -18.33
C MET A 1 52.20 34.73 -19.57
N HIS A 2 51.68 33.50 -19.49
CA HIS A 2 50.99 32.87 -20.62
C HIS A 2 49.50 33.15 -20.48
N GLY A 3 48.97 34.00 -21.38
CA GLY A 3 47.56 34.35 -21.41
C GLY A 3 46.72 33.15 -21.84
N HIS A 4 45.62 32.91 -21.12
CA HIS A 4 44.56 32.03 -21.59
C HIS A 4 43.93 32.66 -22.84
N HIS A 5 44.18 32.06 -24.01
CA HIS A 5 43.45 32.40 -25.22
C HIS A 5 41.98 31.98 -25.04
N PRO A 6 41.01 32.89 -25.24
CA PRO A 6 39.60 32.53 -25.21
C PRO A 6 39.29 31.54 -26.33
N VAL A 7 38.57 30.48 -26.00
CA VAL A 7 38.15 29.47 -26.96
C VAL A 7 37.22 30.15 -27.98
N PRO A 8 37.48 30.06 -29.30
CA PRO A 8 36.63 30.65 -30.33
C PRO A 8 35.20 30.13 -30.25
N ASN A 9 34.21 30.99 -30.50
CA ASN A 9 32.77 30.67 -30.49
C ASN A 9 32.33 29.64 -31.55
N TRP A 10 33.25 29.19 -32.42
CA TRP A 10 33.05 28.13 -33.42
C TRP A 10 33.41 26.73 -32.89
N CYS A 11 34.01 26.64 -31.69
CA CYS A 11 34.29 25.35 -31.07
C CYS A 11 32.98 24.80 -30.49
N PRO A 12 32.56 23.57 -30.84
CA PRO A 12 31.43 22.91 -30.19
C PRO A 12 31.68 22.91 -28.69
N GLN A 13 30.76 23.50 -27.93
CA GLN A 13 30.89 23.49 -26.48
C GLN A 13 30.84 22.03 -26.01
N PRO A 14 31.68 21.64 -25.03
CA PRO A 14 31.56 20.32 -24.44
C PRO A 14 30.10 20.15 -23.97
N PRO A 15 29.50 18.97 -24.21
CA PRO A 15 28.14 18.73 -23.75
C PRO A 15 28.06 19.00 -22.26
N THR A 16 26.99 19.67 -21.82
CA THR A 16 26.74 19.91 -20.40
C THR A 16 26.82 18.57 -19.67
N PRO A 17 27.62 18.45 -18.60
CA PRO A 17 27.68 17.22 -17.83
C PRO A 17 26.27 16.82 -17.40
N VAL A 18 25.83 15.63 -17.81
CA VAL A 18 24.55 15.08 -17.36
C VAL A 18 24.77 14.55 -15.95
N THR A 19 24.14 15.19 -14.97
CA THR A 19 24.06 14.61 -13.62
C THR A 19 23.01 13.50 -13.64
N ILE A 20 23.42 12.27 -13.39
CA ILE A 20 22.49 11.17 -13.16
C ILE A 20 21.82 11.41 -11.81
N GLN A 21 20.49 11.49 -11.82
CA GLN A 21 19.68 11.53 -10.60
C GLN A 21 19.20 10.13 -10.28
N PHE A 22 19.38 9.73 -9.02
CA PHE A 22 18.85 8.47 -8.50
C PHE A 22 17.55 8.74 -7.76
N ARG A 23 16.71 7.71 -7.67
CA ARG A 23 15.51 7.73 -6.85
C ARG A 23 15.90 7.74 -5.38
N SER A 24 15.11 8.39 -4.55
CA SER A 24 15.17 8.19 -3.11
C SER A 24 14.62 6.81 -2.76
N PHE A 25 15.11 6.22 -1.67
CA PHE A 25 14.61 4.92 -1.20
C PHE A 25 13.19 4.98 -0.65
N ASP A 26 12.76 6.14 -0.16
CA ASP A 26 11.42 6.35 0.35
C ASP A 26 10.44 6.84 -0.74
N GLY A 27 10.89 7.02 -1.99
CA GLY A 27 10.04 7.51 -3.08
C GLY A 27 9.76 9.02 -3.08
N SER A 28 10.31 9.79 -2.13
CA SER A 28 10.17 11.25 -2.08
C SER A 28 10.89 11.96 -3.24
N GLY A 29 10.43 13.16 -3.59
CA GLY A 29 11.05 14.01 -4.62
C GLY A 29 10.77 13.59 -6.06
N ASN A 30 9.99 12.52 -6.27
CA ASN A 30 9.60 12.06 -7.61
C ASN A 30 8.67 13.07 -8.31
N ASN A 31 7.69 13.59 -7.57
CA ASN A 31 6.83 14.66 -8.06
C ASN A 31 7.39 16.04 -7.67
N LEU A 32 7.69 16.88 -8.67
CA LEU A 32 8.33 18.19 -8.47
C LEU A 32 7.42 19.22 -7.79
N SER A 33 6.10 19.14 -7.95
CA SER A 33 5.15 20.06 -7.31
C SER A 33 4.68 19.57 -5.95
N SER A 34 4.74 18.26 -5.71
CA SER A 34 4.40 17.62 -4.44
C SER A 34 5.48 16.59 -4.06
N PRO A 35 6.62 17.03 -3.50
CA PRO A 35 7.75 16.15 -3.21
C PRO A 35 7.44 14.99 -2.25
N GLY A 36 6.36 15.07 -1.46
CA GLY A 36 5.93 13.98 -0.58
C GLY A 36 4.97 12.97 -1.23
N LEU A 37 4.54 13.17 -2.48
CA LEU A 37 3.57 12.30 -3.14
C LEU A 37 4.08 10.85 -3.22
N ASN A 38 3.29 9.90 -2.72
CA ASN A 38 3.60 8.46 -2.71
C ASN A 38 4.93 8.11 -2.02
N ALA A 39 5.44 8.97 -1.14
CA ALA A 39 6.58 8.60 -0.32
C ALA A 39 6.15 7.56 0.73
N ALA A 40 7.06 6.68 1.15
CA ALA A 40 6.83 5.75 2.25
C ALA A 40 6.47 6.52 3.52
N GLY A 41 5.50 6.00 4.28
CA GLY A 41 4.95 6.63 5.47
C GLY A 41 3.90 7.72 5.20
N THR A 42 3.42 7.85 3.96
CA THR A 42 2.31 8.77 3.62
C THR A 42 0.97 8.04 3.58
N ALA A 43 -0.11 8.80 3.79
CA ALA A 43 -1.47 8.26 3.77
C ALA A 43 -1.84 7.71 2.40
N VAL A 44 -2.59 6.60 2.36
CA VAL A 44 -3.15 6.10 1.10
C VAL A 44 -4.20 7.06 0.55
N ASP A 45 -4.33 7.12 -0.77
CA ASP A 45 -5.37 7.90 -1.42
C ASP A 45 -6.75 7.24 -1.31
N ARG A 46 -7.79 8.07 -1.39
CA ARG A 46 -9.19 7.63 -1.41
C ARG A 46 -9.84 7.94 -2.75
N ILE A 47 -10.39 6.92 -3.40
CA ILE A 47 -11.20 7.09 -4.62
C ILE A 47 -12.62 7.62 -4.27
N GLY A 48 -13.09 7.39 -3.05
CA GLY A 48 -14.39 7.85 -2.56
C GLY A 48 -14.36 8.19 -1.05
N PRO A 49 -15.48 8.68 -0.48
CA PRO A 49 -15.53 9.07 0.93
C PRO A 49 -15.25 7.89 1.86
N ALA A 50 -14.68 8.16 3.03
CA ALA A 50 -14.56 7.14 4.08
C ALA A 50 -15.94 6.74 4.59
N HIS A 51 -16.09 5.48 4.99
CA HIS A 51 -17.34 4.95 5.51
C HIS A 51 -17.07 4.27 6.86
N PHE A 52 -17.39 5.01 7.93
CA PHE A 52 -17.24 4.62 9.33
C PHE A 52 -18.57 4.85 10.06
N ALA A 53 -18.83 4.10 11.14
CA ALA A 53 -20.10 4.20 11.87
C ALA A 53 -20.34 5.60 12.47
N ASP A 54 -19.27 6.22 12.97
CA ASP A 54 -19.23 7.59 13.50
C ASP A 54 -18.84 8.64 12.42
N GLY A 55 -18.57 8.20 11.20
CA GLY A 55 -18.02 9.02 10.13
C GLY A 55 -16.55 9.44 10.31
N VAL A 56 -15.87 8.97 11.36
CA VAL A 56 -14.49 9.36 11.70
C VAL A 56 -13.55 8.18 11.65
N SER A 57 -13.79 7.16 12.47
CA SER A 57 -12.90 6.02 12.57
C SER A 57 -13.59 4.74 12.99
N ASP A 58 -14.75 4.76 13.63
CA ASP A 58 -15.34 3.56 14.20
C ASP A 58 -15.70 2.54 13.10
N PRO A 59 -15.26 1.26 13.24
CA PRO A 59 -15.63 0.21 12.30
C PRO A 59 -17.16 0.12 12.17
N LEU A 60 -17.62 -0.20 10.97
CA LEU A 60 -19.04 -0.47 10.76
C LEU A 60 -19.38 -1.86 11.27
N ASP A 61 -20.51 -1.96 11.95
CA ASP A 61 -21.13 -3.25 12.23
C ASP A 61 -21.60 -3.91 10.92
N GLY A 62 -21.55 -5.24 10.89
CA GLY A 62 -21.96 -6.02 9.73
C GLY A 62 -22.01 -7.52 10.03
N PRO A 63 -22.32 -8.35 9.03
CA PRO A 63 -22.26 -9.79 9.21
C PRO A 63 -20.84 -10.22 9.58
N ASN A 64 -20.73 -11.25 10.41
CA ASN A 64 -19.45 -11.79 10.85
C ASN A 64 -18.53 -12.12 9.65
N PRO A 65 -17.30 -11.60 9.57
CA PRO A 65 -16.43 -11.81 8.41
C PRO A 65 -16.10 -13.28 8.12
N ARG A 66 -15.98 -14.13 9.15
CA ARG A 66 -15.75 -15.56 8.97
C ARG A 66 -16.98 -16.27 8.39
N THR A 67 -18.18 -15.87 8.82
CA THR A 67 -19.43 -16.36 8.23
C THR A 67 -19.50 -16.02 6.74
N ILE A 68 -19.16 -14.77 6.35
CA ILE A 68 -19.09 -14.37 4.94
C ILE A 68 -18.05 -15.21 4.19
N SER A 69 -16.85 -15.39 4.78
CA SER A 69 -15.79 -16.21 4.19
C SER A 69 -16.25 -17.65 3.92
N ASN A 70 -16.94 -18.28 4.87
CA ASN A 70 -17.46 -19.64 4.71
C ASN A 70 -18.50 -19.71 3.56
N VAL A 71 -19.46 -18.78 3.54
CA VAL A 71 -20.55 -18.78 2.55
C VAL A 71 -20.08 -18.43 1.14
N VAL A 72 -19.14 -17.49 1.00
CA VAL A 72 -18.73 -16.95 -0.31
C VAL A 72 -17.50 -17.66 -0.89
N VAL A 73 -16.54 -18.03 -0.04
CA VAL A 73 -15.21 -18.51 -0.46
C VAL A 73 -15.01 -20.00 -0.15
N GLY A 74 -15.64 -20.51 0.93
CA GLY A 74 -15.33 -21.83 1.50
C GLY A 74 -15.71 -23.05 0.66
N GLU A 75 -16.59 -22.89 -0.33
CA GLU A 75 -17.19 -24.01 -1.09
C GLU A 75 -16.50 -24.30 -2.45
N GLY A 76 -15.35 -23.67 -2.73
CA GLY A 76 -14.64 -23.83 -4.01
C GLY A 76 -13.80 -25.12 -4.12
N ASP A 77 -13.79 -25.76 -5.29
CA ASP A 77 -12.83 -26.84 -5.61
C ASP A 77 -11.45 -26.24 -5.93
N ALA A 78 -10.48 -26.51 -5.07
CA ALA A 78 -9.10 -26.03 -5.21
C ALA A 78 -8.39 -26.54 -6.48
N ASN A 79 -8.96 -27.54 -7.17
CA ASN A 79 -8.41 -28.09 -8.41
C ASN A 79 -8.97 -27.44 -9.68
N VAL A 80 -9.84 -26.44 -9.56
CA VAL A 80 -10.34 -25.69 -10.73
C VAL A 80 -9.19 -24.88 -11.33
N PRO A 81 -8.73 -25.19 -12.55
CA PRO A 81 -7.65 -24.44 -13.17
C PRO A 81 -8.16 -23.07 -13.63
N ASN A 82 -7.24 -22.11 -13.75
CA ASN A 82 -7.54 -20.86 -14.42
C ASN A 82 -7.87 -21.12 -15.91
N GLU A 83 -9.07 -20.71 -16.35
CA GLU A 83 -9.56 -20.95 -17.72
C GLU A 83 -8.72 -20.27 -18.80
N GLN A 84 -7.99 -19.21 -18.46
CA GLN A 84 -7.11 -18.49 -19.37
C GLN A 84 -5.71 -19.13 -19.48
N GLY A 85 -5.43 -20.21 -18.73
CA GLY A 85 -4.18 -20.97 -18.82
C GLY A 85 -2.95 -20.24 -18.30
N VAL A 86 -3.11 -19.25 -17.41
CA VAL A 86 -1.96 -18.55 -16.81
C VAL A 86 -1.25 -19.45 -15.79
N SER A 87 0.07 -19.34 -15.70
CA SER A 87 0.86 -20.11 -14.74
C SER A 87 0.75 -19.51 -13.32
N ALA A 88 1.11 -20.30 -12.31
CA ALA A 88 1.21 -19.84 -10.92
C ALA A 88 2.20 -18.67 -10.74
N PHE A 89 3.10 -18.44 -11.69
CA PHE A 89 3.97 -17.27 -11.69
C PHE A 89 3.18 -15.96 -11.76
N MET A 90 2.01 -15.93 -12.41
CA MET A 90 1.15 -14.73 -12.43
C MET A 90 0.73 -14.30 -11.02
N TYR A 91 0.34 -15.26 -10.18
CA TYR A 91 0.01 -15.00 -8.77
C TYR A 91 1.22 -14.47 -7.99
N ALA A 92 2.37 -15.15 -8.11
CA ALA A 92 3.59 -14.76 -7.40
C ALA A 92 4.09 -13.38 -7.84
N TRP A 93 4.01 -13.06 -9.13
CA TRP A 93 4.40 -11.76 -9.67
C TRP A 93 3.43 -10.65 -9.24
N GLY A 94 2.14 -10.96 -9.13
CA GLY A 94 1.15 -10.04 -8.53
C GLY A 94 1.49 -9.69 -7.08
N GLN A 95 1.84 -10.68 -6.26
CA GLN A 95 2.29 -10.46 -4.88
C GLN A 95 3.61 -9.69 -4.80
N PHE A 96 4.55 -9.97 -5.73
CA PHE A 96 5.76 -9.17 -5.86
C PHE A 96 5.36 -7.70 -6.07
N ILE A 97 4.63 -7.37 -7.14
CA ILE A 97 4.21 -5.98 -7.41
C ILE A 97 3.44 -5.35 -6.24
N ASP A 98 2.52 -6.08 -5.60
CA ASP A 98 1.76 -5.59 -4.44
C ASP A 98 2.68 -5.12 -3.30
N HIS A 99 3.69 -5.92 -2.98
CA HIS A 99 4.69 -5.60 -1.95
C HIS A 99 5.61 -4.44 -2.33
N ASP A 100 5.74 -4.10 -3.62
CA ASP A 100 6.48 -2.90 -4.06
C ASP A 100 5.69 -1.64 -3.79
N LEU A 101 4.37 -1.73 -3.98
CA LEU A 101 3.49 -0.58 -4.05
C LEU A 101 2.91 -0.23 -2.68
N THR A 102 2.61 -1.23 -1.86
CA THR A 102 1.85 -1.01 -0.63
C THR A 102 2.25 -1.91 0.53
N LEU A 103 2.21 -1.33 1.73
CA LEU A 103 2.26 -2.07 2.98
C LEU A 103 1.47 -1.30 4.03
N THR A 104 0.35 -1.83 4.49
CA THR A 104 -0.35 -1.29 5.67
C THR A 104 -0.04 -2.15 6.89
N ARG A 105 0.51 -1.53 7.94
CA ARG A 105 0.88 -2.25 9.17
C ARG A 105 -0.26 -2.23 10.18
N SER A 106 -0.39 -3.30 10.94
CA SER A 106 -1.24 -3.36 12.13
C SER A 106 -0.65 -2.49 13.25
N ASP A 107 -1.52 -1.86 14.03
CA ASP A 107 -1.17 -0.98 15.15
C ASP A 107 -0.82 -1.74 16.43
N GLY A 108 -1.16 -3.03 16.52
CA GLY A 108 -1.00 -3.87 17.70
C GLY A 108 -1.79 -3.42 18.94
N VAL A 109 -2.74 -2.49 18.82
CA VAL A 109 -3.44 -1.88 19.96
C VAL A 109 -4.95 -1.97 19.84
N ASN A 110 -5.54 -1.54 18.72
CA ASN A 110 -6.99 -1.43 18.60
C ASN A 110 -7.57 -2.77 18.11
N ASP A 111 -8.06 -3.60 19.03
CA ASP A 111 -8.61 -4.92 18.72
C ASP A 111 -9.84 -4.83 17.80
N ILE A 112 -9.84 -5.65 16.76
CA ILE A 112 -10.96 -5.89 15.84
C ILE A 112 -11.06 -7.40 15.57
N SER A 113 -10.81 -8.20 16.60
CA SER A 113 -10.75 -9.66 16.49
C SER A 113 -12.05 -10.25 15.96
N ILE A 114 -11.93 -11.31 15.15
CA ILE A 114 -13.09 -11.99 14.56
C ILE A 114 -13.43 -13.19 15.43
N LEU A 115 -14.63 -13.19 16.01
CA LEU A 115 -15.21 -14.37 16.64
C LEU A 115 -15.56 -15.39 15.56
N VAL A 116 -15.09 -16.62 15.69
CA VAL A 116 -15.48 -17.72 14.80
C VAL A 116 -16.89 -18.19 15.18
N PRO A 117 -17.80 -18.37 14.20
CA PRO A 117 -19.12 -18.92 14.48
C PRO A 117 -19.04 -20.39 14.91
N ASP A 118 -19.90 -20.81 15.83
CA ASP A 118 -19.99 -22.22 16.24
C ASP A 118 -20.30 -23.12 15.04
N GLY A 119 -19.73 -24.34 15.05
CA GLY A 119 -19.83 -25.28 13.94
C GLY A 119 -18.98 -24.92 12.73
N ASP A 120 -18.01 -24.00 12.85
CA ASP A 120 -17.04 -23.73 11.79
C ASP A 120 -16.30 -25.03 11.40
N PRO A 121 -16.13 -25.31 10.09
CA PRO A 121 -15.54 -26.57 9.64
C PRO A 121 -14.02 -26.68 9.90
N VAL A 122 -13.35 -25.56 10.19
CA VAL A 122 -11.89 -25.49 10.35
C VAL A 122 -11.50 -25.15 11.78
N PHE A 123 -12.20 -24.21 12.39
CA PHE A 123 -11.90 -23.69 13.72
C PHE A 123 -12.90 -24.24 14.75
N GLY A 124 -12.45 -24.40 16.01
CA GLY A 124 -13.34 -24.84 17.08
C GLY A 124 -14.31 -23.75 17.53
N ASP A 125 -15.43 -24.17 18.14
CA ASP A 125 -16.42 -23.28 18.75
C ASP A 125 -15.77 -22.30 19.73
N GLY A 126 -16.20 -21.03 19.66
CA GLY A 126 -15.64 -19.94 20.46
C GLY A 126 -14.20 -19.55 20.12
N ALA A 127 -13.60 -20.05 19.05
CA ALA A 127 -12.29 -19.60 18.59
C ALA A 127 -12.31 -18.10 18.21
N ILE A 128 -11.17 -17.44 18.41
CA ILE A 128 -10.97 -16.04 18.06
C ILE A 128 -9.82 -15.95 17.07
N MET A 129 -10.04 -15.27 15.94
CA MET A 129 -8.96 -14.87 15.03
C MET A 129 -8.47 -13.48 15.43
N PRO A 130 -7.29 -13.37 16.07
CA PRO A 130 -6.82 -12.11 16.60
C PRO A 130 -6.38 -11.18 15.47
N MET A 131 -6.86 -9.94 15.52
CA MET A 131 -6.40 -8.88 14.62
C MET A 131 -6.63 -7.51 15.23
N THR A 132 -5.81 -6.54 14.86
CA THR A 132 -5.97 -5.15 15.25
C THR A 132 -6.04 -4.23 14.03
N ARG A 133 -6.42 -2.98 14.25
CA ARG A 133 -6.55 -1.97 13.19
C ARG A 133 -5.20 -1.63 12.56
N ALA A 134 -5.28 -0.99 11.40
CA ALA A 134 -4.11 -0.42 10.74
C ALA A 134 -3.58 0.82 11.48
N ILE A 135 -2.28 1.09 11.35
CA ILE A 135 -1.70 2.38 11.71
C ILE A 135 -2.24 3.45 10.77
N ILE A 136 -2.80 4.52 11.34
CA ILE A 136 -3.37 5.65 10.60
C ILE A 136 -2.42 6.84 10.59
N ASP A 137 -2.60 7.74 9.62
CA ASP A 137 -1.96 9.04 9.60
C ASP A 137 -2.32 9.80 10.88
N PRO A 138 -1.35 10.23 11.71
CA PRO A 138 -1.59 10.98 12.94
C PRO A 138 -2.34 12.31 12.73
N SER A 139 -2.34 12.84 11.50
CA SER A 139 -3.09 14.04 11.13
C SER A 139 -4.53 13.76 10.69
N SER A 140 -4.92 12.48 10.55
CA SER A 140 -6.27 12.02 10.16
C SER A 140 -7.08 11.53 11.37
N GLY A 141 -8.36 11.18 11.15
CA GLY A 141 -9.23 10.62 12.19
C GLY A 141 -9.63 11.64 13.27
N THR A 142 -9.57 12.93 12.95
CA THR A 142 -9.87 14.01 13.92
C THR A 142 -11.32 14.47 13.91
N GLY A 143 -12.12 14.00 12.94
CA GLY A 143 -13.55 14.25 12.87
C GLY A 143 -14.16 13.86 11.51
N PRO A 144 -15.47 14.08 11.29
CA PRO A 144 -16.15 13.62 10.08
C PRO A 144 -15.65 14.26 8.77
N ASN A 145 -15.05 15.46 8.87
CA ASN A 145 -14.44 16.14 7.72
C ASN A 145 -12.97 15.70 7.48
N ASN A 146 -12.40 14.89 8.36
CA ASN A 146 -11.04 14.37 8.29
C ASN A 146 -11.00 12.95 8.88
N PRO A 147 -11.68 11.98 8.25
CA PRO A 147 -11.77 10.61 8.74
C PRO A 147 -10.41 9.92 8.72
N ALA A 148 -10.24 8.87 9.51
CA ALA A 148 -8.99 8.13 9.66
C ALA A 148 -8.51 7.54 8.33
N ILE A 149 -7.23 7.66 8.00
CA ILE A 149 -6.63 7.14 6.76
C ILE A 149 -5.40 6.29 7.11
N PRO A 150 -5.28 5.04 6.65
CA PRO A 150 -4.10 4.23 6.91
C PRO A 150 -2.86 4.77 6.17
N LEU A 151 -1.68 4.52 6.75
CA LEU A 151 -0.41 4.83 6.11
C LEU A 151 0.04 3.68 5.19
N ASN A 152 0.64 4.04 4.06
CA ASN A 152 1.46 3.13 3.27
C ASN A 152 2.90 3.17 3.77
N PHE A 153 3.46 2.03 4.19
CA PHE A 153 4.83 1.90 4.69
C PHE A 153 5.86 1.50 3.61
N SER A 154 5.43 1.30 2.37
CA SER A 154 6.29 1.20 1.17
C SER A 154 6.18 2.50 0.36
N SER A 155 7.11 2.75 -0.56
CA SER A 155 6.91 3.78 -1.59
C SER A 155 5.70 3.39 -2.43
N GLY A 156 4.85 4.35 -2.79
CA GLY A 156 3.69 4.11 -3.67
C GLY A 156 4.06 4.04 -5.15
N TRP A 157 5.34 3.83 -5.47
CA TRP A 157 5.87 3.79 -6.83
C TRP A 157 6.31 2.36 -7.16
N LEU A 158 6.23 1.97 -8.43
CA LEU A 158 6.89 0.75 -8.90
C LEU A 158 8.39 1.05 -9.09
N ASP A 159 9.17 0.86 -8.04
CA ASP A 159 10.58 1.24 -7.96
C ASP A 159 11.50 0.21 -7.29
N ALA A 160 11.02 -1.02 -7.10
CA ALA A 160 11.75 -2.13 -6.49
C ALA A 160 12.11 -1.89 -5.01
N SER A 161 11.27 -1.17 -4.28
CA SER A 161 11.35 -0.97 -2.83
C SER A 161 11.26 -2.26 -2.02
N MET A 162 10.75 -3.35 -2.59
CA MET A 162 10.74 -4.67 -1.93
C MET A 162 12.09 -5.41 -1.97
N VAL A 163 13.10 -4.90 -2.67
CA VAL A 163 14.42 -5.54 -2.91
C VAL A 163 15.52 -4.85 -2.11
#